data_AF-A0AA34QVU8-F1
#
_entry.id   AF-A0AA34QVU8-F1
#
_cell.length_a   1.000
_cell.length_b   1.000
_cell.length_c   1.000
_cell.angle_alpha   90.00
_cell.angle_beta   90.00
_cell.angle_gamma   90.00
#
_symmetry.space_group_name_H-M   'P 1'
#
loop_
_entity.id
_entity.type
_entity.pdbx_description
1 polymer ?
#
loop_
_entity_poly.entity_id
_entity_poly.type
_entity_poly.pdbx_seq_one_letter_code
_entity_poly.pdbx_strand_id
1 'polypeptide(L)'
;MNVTPEVKSRGMKFAEEQLLKHGWTQGKGLGRKENGITQALRVTLKQDTHGVGHDPAKEFTNHWWNELFNKTAANLVVETGQDGVQIRSLSKETTRYNHPKPNLLYQKFVKMATLTSGGEKPNKDLESCSDDDNQGSKSPKITSKSARS
;
A
#
# COMPACT_ATOMS: atom_id res chain seq x y z
N MET A 1 28.88 35.92 -2.12
CA MET A 1 28.11 34.82 -1.52
C MET A 1 28.98 34.22 -0.42
N ASN A 2 28.58 34.34 0.84
CA ASN A 2 29.42 33.92 1.97
C ASN A 2 29.29 32.42 2.15
N VAL A 3 30.35 31.68 1.82
CA VAL A 3 30.47 30.24 2.09
C VAL A 3 30.77 30.10 3.58
N THR A 4 29.81 29.59 4.36
CA THR A 4 30.04 29.25 5.77
C THR A 4 31.12 28.16 5.87
N PRO A 5 32.14 28.31 6.72
CA PRO A 5 33.18 27.30 6.87
C PRO A 5 32.59 26.08 7.59
N GLU A 6 32.28 25.05 6.83
CA GLU A 6 31.82 23.77 7.38
C GLU A 6 32.98 23.05 8.05
N VAL A 7 32.82 22.67 9.32
CA VAL A 7 33.84 21.93 10.07
C VAL A 7 33.82 20.46 9.64
N LYS A 8 34.75 20.10 8.74
CA LYS A 8 34.91 18.72 8.23
C LYS A 8 35.33 17.75 9.35
N SER A 9 34.67 16.59 9.43
CA SER A 9 35.06 15.51 10.36
C SER A 9 36.44 14.91 10.01
N ARG A 10 37.08 14.22 10.96
CA ARG A 10 38.39 13.57 10.73
C ARG A 10 38.37 12.60 9.54
N GLY A 11 37.30 11.81 9.42
CA GLY A 11 37.12 10.87 8.30
C GLY A 11 36.96 11.57 6.95
N MET A 12 36.22 12.69 6.92
CA MET A 12 36.06 13.49 5.71
C MET A 12 37.39 14.12 5.25
N LYS A 13 38.21 14.60 6.19
CA LYS A 13 39.54 15.15 5.87
C LYS A 13 40.47 14.10 5.25
N PHE A 14 40.50 12.90 5.82
CA PHE A 14 41.29 11.79 5.29
C PHE A 14 40.85 11.40 3.88
N ALA A 15 39.53 11.26 3.66
CA ALA A 15 38.99 10.91 2.35
C ALA A 15 39.29 11.99 1.29
N GLU A 16 39.16 13.27 1.65
CA GLU A 16 39.48 14.40 0.77
C GLU A 16 40.96 14.41 0.38
N GLU A 17 41.87 14.18 1.33
CA GLU A 17 43.31 14.11 1.05
C GLU A 17 43.65 12.97 0.08
N GLN A 18 43.01 11.80 0.23
CA GLN A 18 43.20 10.69 -0.72
C GLN A 18 42.70 11.05 -2.12
N LEU A 19 41.55 11.72 -2.25
CA LEU A 19 41.03 12.16 -3.55
C LEU A 19 41.98 13.16 -4.23
N LEU A 20 42.43 14.18 -3.49
CA LEU A 20 43.37 15.19 -3.97
C LEU A 20 44.69 14.55 -4.44
N LYS A 21 45.22 13.59 -3.66
CA LYS A 21 46.43 12.84 -4.00
C LYS A 21 46.33 12.11 -5.35
N HIS A 22 45.13 11.68 -5.73
CA HIS A 22 44.86 10.98 -6.98
C HIS A 22 44.35 11.91 -8.10
N GLY A 23 44.53 13.22 -7.95
CA GLY A 23 44.23 14.20 -9.01
C GLY A 23 42.76 14.60 -9.11
N TRP A 24 41.92 14.23 -8.13
CA TRP A 24 40.58 14.79 -8.04
C TRP A 24 40.65 16.26 -7.62
N THR A 25 39.77 17.09 -8.16
CA THR A 25 39.69 18.52 -7.85
C THR A 25 38.34 18.86 -7.24
N GLN A 26 38.33 19.80 -6.29
CA GLN A 26 37.12 20.16 -5.56
C GLN A 26 36.02 20.64 -6.52
N GLY A 27 34.84 20.04 -6.39
CA GLY A 27 33.66 20.37 -7.21
C GLY A 27 33.53 19.60 -8.52
N LYS A 28 34.56 18.83 -8.93
CA LYS A 28 34.48 17.95 -10.10
C LYS A 28 33.88 16.59 -9.76
N GLY A 29 33.19 16.00 -10.74
CA GLY A 29 32.73 14.63 -10.66
C GLY A 29 33.88 13.64 -10.82
N LEU A 30 33.67 12.39 -10.41
CA LEU A 30 34.65 11.32 -10.63
C LEU A 30 34.63 10.81 -12.09
N GLY A 31 35.69 10.12 -12.51
CA GLY A 31 35.81 9.48 -13.82
C GLY A 31 36.67 10.24 -14.83
N ARG A 32 36.98 9.61 -15.97
CA ARG A 32 37.93 10.13 -16.97
C ARG A 32 37.59 11.52 -17.52
N LYS A 33 36.30 11.85 -17.61
CA LYS A 33 35.80 13.16 -18.10
C LYS A 33 35.32 14.07 -16.97
N GLU A 34 35.55 13.71 -15.71
CA GLU A 34 35.13 14.47 -14.53
C GLU A 34 33.61 14.74 -14.43
N ASN A 35 32.80 13.95 -15.13
CA ASN A 35 31.36 14.13 -15.28
C ASN A 35 30.53 13.18 -14.42
N GLY A 36 31.18 12.48 -13.48
CA GLY A 36 30.50 11.64 -12.50
C GLY A 36 29.65 12.44 -11.52
N ILE A 37 28.87 11.71 -10.72
CA ILE A 37 27.99 12.28 -9.70
C ILE A 37 28.82 13.06 -8.67
N THR A 38 28.48 14.34 -8.44
CA THR A 38 29.16 15.23 -7.49
C THR A 38 28.53 15.24 -6.09
N GLN A 39 27.28 14.78 -5.98
CA GLN A 39 26.51 14.74 -4.74
C GLN A 39 25.99 13.34 -4.47
N ALA A 40 26.04 12.89 -3.21
CA ALA A 40 25.53 11.57 -2.86
C ALA A 40 24.04 11.42 -3.22
N LEU A 41 23.67 10.23 -3.72
CA LEU A 41 22.27 9.90 -3.97
C LEU A 41 21.50 9.88 -2.65
N ARG A 42 20.41 10.64 -2.59
CA ARG A 42 19.51 10.67 -1.45
C ARG A 42 18.41 9.65 -1.66
N VAL A 43 18.46 8.56 -0.91
CA VAL A 43 17.37 7.57 -0.91
C VAL A 43 16.34 8.00 0.11
N THR A 44 15.08 8.06 -0.31
CA THR A 44 13.94 8.24 0.60
C THR A 44 13.59 6.89 1.20
N LEU A 45 13.68 6.76 2.52
CA LEU A 45 13.20 5.58 3.23
C LEU A 45 11.67 5.61 3.26
N LYS A 46 11.05 4.53 2.78
CA LYS A 46 9.61 4.35 2.87
C LYS A 46 9.24 3.85 4.26
N GLN A 47 8.41 4.61 4.98
CA GLN A 47 7.94 4.27 6.32
C GLN A 47 6.50 3.77 6.35
N ASP A 48 5.83 3.71 5.20
CA ASP A 48 4.44 3.29 5.07
C ASP A 48 4.32 1.94 4.36
N THR A 49 3.19 1.27 4.59
CA THR A 49 2.86 -0.04 4.01
C THR A 49 2.09 0.07 2.70
N HIS A 50 1.76 1.28 2.26
CA HIS A 50 0.93 1.50 1.07
C HIS A 50 1.59 0.99 -0.20
N GLY A 51 0.80 0.52 -1.18
CA GLY A 51 1.31 0.13 -2.49
C GLY A 51 1.78 1.32 -3.33
N VAL A 52 2.55 1.06 -4.38
CA VAL A 52 2.80 2.08 -5.43
C VAL A 52 1.47 2.40 -6.12
N GLY A 53 1.15 3.68 -6.26
CA GLY A 53 -0.14 4.13 -6.80
C GLY A 53 -1.30 4.10 -5.80
N HIS A 54 -1.01 3.91 -4.50
CA HIS A 54 -2.01 4.12 -3.46
C HIS A 54 -2.41 5.60 -3.42
N ASP A 55 -3.71 5.85 -3.52
CA ASP A 55 -4.31 7.18 -3.41
C ASP A 55 -4.89 7.35 -1.99
N PRO A 56 -4.24 8.18 -1.13
CA PRO A 56 -4.74 8.42 0.22
C PRO A 56 -6.13 9.06 0.23
N ALA A 57 -6.47 9.86 -0.79
CA ALA A 57 -7.75 10.57 -0.82
C ALA A 57 -8.94 9.62 -0.95
N LYS A 58 -8.74 8.46 -1.60
CA LYS A 58 -9.75 7.43 -1.80
C LYS A 58 -10.24 6.83 -0.47
N GLU A 59 -9.41 6.80 0.56
CA GLU A 59 -9.82 6.33 1.89
C GLU A 59 -10.86 7.26 2.53
N PHE A 60 -10.79 8.56 2.20
CA PHE A 60 -11.67 9.59 2.79
C PHE A 60 -12.90 9.91 1.93
N THR A 61 -12.92 9.52 0.65
CA THR A 61 -14.01 9.86 -0.30
C THR A 61 -15.02 8.73 -0.56
N ASN A 62 -14.77 7.50 -0.09
CA ASN A 62 -15.75 6.42 -0.21
C ASN A 62 -16.85 6.54 0.84
N HIS A 63 -17.82 7.43 0.59
CA HIS A 63 -19.00 7.59 1.44
C HIS A 63 -20.09 6.56 1.12
N TRP A 64 -19.78 5.27 1.29
CA TRP A 64 -20.74 4.19 1.06
C TRP A 64 -22.06 4.38 1.85
N TRP A 65 -21.98 5.02 3.02
CA TRP A 65 -23.14 5.36 3.83
C TRP A 65 -24.03 6.44 3.19
N ASN A 66 -23.46 7.36 2.42
CA ASN A 66 -24.16 8.48 1.80
C ASN A 66 -25.09 8.00 0.69
N GLU A 67 -24.65 7.03 -0.13
CA GLU A 67 -25.51 6.41 -1.13
C GLU A 67 -26.69 5.67 -0.48
N LEU A 68 -26.45 4.93 0.61
CA LEU A 68 -27.50 4.25 1.35
C LEU A 68 -28.47 5.25 1.97
N PHE A 69 -27.96 6.31 2.61
CA PHE A 69 -28.76 7.38 3.21
C PHE A 69 -29.61 8.12 2.18
N ASN A 70 -29.03 8.54 1.06
CA ASN A 70 -29.76 9.23 -0.01
C ASN A 70 -30.83 8.32 -0.62
N LYS A 71 -30.51 7.03 -0.81
CA LYS A 71 -31.46 6.04 -1.32
C LYS A 71 -32.61 5.81 -0.34
N THR A 72 -32.34 5.71 0.97
CA THR A 72 -33.40 5.54 1.97
C THR A 72 -34.24 6.81 2.08
N ALA A 73 -33.62 7.98 2.13
CA ALA A 73 -34.33 9.27 2.20
C ALA A 73 -35.24 9.50 0.98
N ALA A 74 -34.77 9.18 -0.23
CA ALA A 74 -35.58 9.31 -1.46
C ALA A 74 -36.79 8.35 -1.50
N ASN A 75 -36.73 7.24 -0.75
CA ASN A 75 -37.82 6.28 -0.68
C ASN A 75 -38.86 6.61 0.40
N LEU A 76 -38.62 7.63 1.23
CA LEU A 76 -39.55 8.09 2.25
C LEU A 76 -40.39 9.24 1.70
N VAL A 77 -41.71 9.09 1.75
CA VAL A 77 -42.66 10.17 1.47
C VAL A 77 -43.26 10.63 2.79
N VAL A 78 -43.19 11.94 3.03
CA VAL A 78 -43.73 12.59 4.22
C VAL A 78 -45.00 13.33 3.82
N GLU A 79 -46.13 12.88 4.37
CA GLU A 79 -47.43 13.53 4.21
C GLU A 79 -47.75 14.29 5.50
N THR A 80 -48.05 15.58 5.39
CA THR A 80 -48.45 16.41 6.53
C THR A 80 -49.95 16.71 6.41
N GLY A 81 -50.72 16.27 7.40
CA GLY A 81 -52.18 16.45 7.46
C GLY A 81 -52.61 17.18 8.73
N GLN A 82 -53.90 17.43 8.86
CA GLN A 82 -54.49 18.10 10.03
C GLN A 82 -54.31 17.29 11.35
N ASP A 83 -54.09 15.97 11.25
CA ASP A 83 -53.90 15.05 12.37
C ASP A 83 -52.42 14.66 12.64
N GLY A 84 -51.47 15.38 12.04
CA GLY A 84 -50.02 15.17 12.26
C GLY A 84 -49.24 14.70 11.03
N VAL A 85 -48.03 14.19 11.27
CA VAL A 85 -47.07 13.79 10.23
C VAL A 85 -47.12 12.27 10.03
N GLN A 86 -47.44 11.81 8.81
CA GLN A 86 -47.34 10.40 8.43
C GLN A 86 -46.17 10.18 7.47
N ILE A 87 -45.41 9.11 7.71
CA ILE A 87 -44.27 8.71 6.87
C ILE A 87 -44.62 7.39 6.18
N ARG A 88 -44.52 7.36 4.85
CA ARG A 88 -44.73 6.16 4.03
C ARG A 88 -43.47 5.80 3.27
N SER A 89 -43.13 4.51 3.25
CA SER A 89 -42.04 3.99 2.41
C SER A 89 -42.59 3.54 1.05
N LEU A 90 -42.00 4.04 -0.04
CA LEU A 90 -42.26 3.55 -1.41
C LEU A 90 -41.37 2.33 -1.65
N SER A 91 -41.80 1.15 -1.25
CA SER A 91 -40.97 -0.05 -1.47
C SER A 91 -40.85 -0.37 -2.96
N LYS A 92 -39.61 -0.43 -3.44
CA LYS A 92 -39.22 -1.26 -4.59
C LYS A 92 -38.07 -2.13 -4.11
N GLU A 93 -38.28 -3.44 -4.22
CA GLU A 93 -37.41 -4.54 -3.84
C GLU A 93 -35.92 -4.19 -3.77
N THR A 94 -35.33 -4.37 -2.59
CA THR A 94 -33.96 -4.02 -2.28
C THR A 94 -33.01 -4.94 -3.04
N THR A 95 -32.46 -4.46 -4.15
CA THR A 95 -31.38 -5.15 -4.87
C THR A 95 -30.23 -5.40 -3.89
N ARG A 96 -29.90 -6.69 -3.71
CA ARG A 96 -28.82 -7.19 -2.86
C ARG A 96 -27.54 -6.42 -3.17
N TYR A 97 -26.84 -5.94 -2.15
CA TYR A 97 -25.61 -5.18 -2.32
C TYR A 97 -24.60 -6.05 -3.06
N ASN A 98 -24.31 -5.70 -4.32
CA ASN A 98 -23.26 -6.35 -5.10
C ASN A 98 -21.94 -5.91 -4.50
N HIS A 99 -21.43 -6.68 -3.54
CA HIS A 99 -20.02 -6.57 -3.18
C HIS A 99 -19.23 -6.87 -4.47
N PRO A 100 -18.32 -5.99 -4.89
CA PRO A 100 -17.45 -6.31 -6.00
C PRO A 100 -16.71 -7.59 -5.64
N LYS A 101 -16.84 -8.62 -6.50
CA LYS A 101 -16.19 -9.91 -6.28
C LYS A 101 -14.70 -9.65 -6.02
N PRO A 102 -14.12 -10.23 -4.94
CA PRO A 102 -12.71 -10.02 -4.66
C PRO A 102 -11.90 -10.47 -5.87
N ASN A 103 -10.95 -9.63 -6.30
CA ASN A 103 -10.09 -9.94 -7.43
C ASN A 103 -9.32 -11.24 -7.14
N LEU A 104 -9.67 -12.31 -7.86
CA LEU A 104 -9.11 -13.65 -7.68
C LEU A 104 -7.60 -13.72 -7.94
N LEU A 105 -7.02 -12.70 -8.60
CA LEU A 105 -5.59 -12.65 -8.89
C LEU A 105 -4.74 -12.59 -7.62
N TYR A 106 -5.28 -12.05 -6.52
CA TYR A 106 -4.51 -11.82 -5.29
C TYR A 106 -4.85 -12.75 -4.11
N GLN A 107 -5.65 -13.81 -4.32
CA GLN A 107 -5.95 -14.78 -3.25
C GLN A 107 -4.74 -15.61 -2.81
N LYS A 108 -3.72 -15.74 -3.67
CA LYS A 108 -2.55 -16.59 -3.39
C LYS A 108 -1.46 -15.90 -2.58
N PHE A 109 -1.54 -14.57 -2.42
CA PHE A 109 -0.55 -13.82 -1.66
C PHE A 109 -0.99 -13.66 -0.22
N VAL A 110 -0.05 -13.88 0.70
CA VAL A 110 -0.26 -13.61 2.12
C VAL A 110 -0.35 -12.10 2.31
N LYS A 111 -1.49 -11.61 2.80
CA LYS A 111 -1.73 -10.16 2.98
C LYS A 111 -0.78 -9.53 3.98
N MET A 112 -0.38 -10.27 5.00
CA MET A 112 0.56 -9.86 6.05
C MET A 112 1.33 -11.07 6.58
N ALA A 113 2.66 -10.98 6.60
CA ALA A 113 3.52 -11.96 7.22
C ALA A 113 4.52 -11.26 8.14
N THR A 114 4.78 -11.86 9.30
CA THR A 114 5.84 -11.39 10.21
C THR A 114 7.10 -12.20 9.92
N LEU A 115 8.18 -11.50 9.56
CA LEU A 115 9.48 -12.14 9.36
C LEU A 115 10.07 -12.50 10.73
N THR A 116 10.18 -13.80 11.01
CA THR A 116 10.82 -14.30 12.24
C THR A 116 12.16 -14.95 11.87
N SER A 117 13.06 -15.12 12.84
CA SER A 117 14.36 -15.79 12.62
C SER A 117 14.24 -17.21 12.01
N GLY A 118 13.07 -17.83 12.07
CA GLY A 118 12.77 -19.15 11.49
C GLY A 118 11.96 -19.11 10.19
N GLY A 119 11.83 -17.94 9.54
CA GLY A 119 11.08 -17.76 8.30
C GLY A 119 9.81 -16.91 8.45
N GLU A 120 9.10 -16.75 7.33
CA GLU A 120 7.86 -15.98 7.24
C GLU A 120 6.69 -16.74 7.89
N LYS A 121 5.97 -16.10 8.82
CA LYS A 121 4.75 -16.66 9.41
C LYS A 121 3.54 -15.82 9.02
N PRO A 122 2.49 -16.41 8.42
CA PRO A 122 1.27 -15.70 8.08
C PRO A 122 0.53 -15.29 9.36
N ASN A 123 0.05 -14.05 9.42
CA ASN A 123 -0.80 -13.59 10.51
C ASN A 123 -2.21 -14.21 10.36
N LYS A 124 -2.71 -14.88 11.40
CA LYS A 124 -3.96 -15.65 11.38
C LYS A 124 -5.22 -14.86 11.76
N ASP A 125 -5.09 -13.57 12.06
CA ASP A 125 -6.16 -12.82 12.76
C ASP A 125 -7.25 -12.23 11.84
N LEU A 126 -7.51 -12.82 10.67
CA LEU A 126 -8.64 -12.44 9.81
C LEU A 126 -9.39 -13.70 9.38
N GLU A 127 -10.24 -14.21 10.27
CA GLU A 127 -11.31 -15.14 9.91
C GLU A 127 -12.23 -14.46 8.89
N SER A 128 -12.09 -14.84 7.63
CA SER A 128 -13.12 -14.60 6.61
C SER A 128 -14.14 -15.72 6.76
N CYS A 129 -15.36 -15.39 7.18
CA CYS A 129 -16.50 -16.30 7.19
C CYS A 129 -16.65 -16.92 5.78
N SER A 130 -16.32 -18.19 5.65
CA SER A 130 -16.57 -18.99 4.44
C SER A 130 -17.86 -19.75 4.68
N ASP A 131 -18.93 -19.35 4.01
CA ASP A 131 -20.11 -20.20 3.86
C ASP A 131 -19.69 -21.50 3.16
N ASP A 132 -20.18 -22.60 3.72
CA ASP A 132 -19.94 -23.99 3.36
C ASP A 132 -20.72 -24.33 2.08
N ASP A 133 -20.00 -24.53 0.96
CA ASP A 133 -20.55 -25.19 -0.22
C ASP A 133 -19.66 -26.38 -0.59
N ASN A 134 -20.11 -27.53 -0.09
CA ASN A 134 -19.54 -28.85 -0.23
C ASN A 134 -19.74 -29.38 -1.67
N GLN A 135 -18.70 -29.30 -2.52
CA GLN A 135 -18.56 -30.22 -3.67
C GLN A 135 -17.08 -30.57 -3.91
N GLY A 136 -16.78 -31.85 -3.73
CA GLY A 136 -15.45 -32.41 -3.81
C GLY A 136 -14.85 -32.38 -5.21
N SER A 137 -13.55 -32.07 -5.29
CA SER A 137 -12.71 -32.52 -6.39
C SER A 137 -11.27 -32.74 -5.91
N LYS A 138 -10.67 -33.83 -6.39
CA LYS A 138 -9.45 -34.45 -5.85
C LYS A 138 -8.20 -33.61 -6.14
N SER A 139 -7.39 -33.35 -5.12
CA SER A 139 -6.08 -32.70 -5.26
C SER A 139 -5.07 -33.62 -5.97
N PRO A 140 -4.31 -33.15 -6.98
CA PRO A 140 -3.18 -33.90 -7.51
C PRO A 140 -1.95 -33.76 -6.58
N LYS A 141 -1.35 -34.91 -6.23
CA LYS A 141 -0.08 -35.02 -5.51
C LYS A 141 1.06 -34.50 -6.38
N ILE A 142 1.76 -33.46 -5.93
CA ILE A 142 3.02 -33.00 -6.50
C ILE A 142 4.17 -33.64 -5.72
N THR A 143 4.91 -34.54 -6.36
CA THR A 143 6.16 -35.09 -5.84
C THR A 143 7.31 -34.17 -6.24
N SER A 144 7.94 -33.51 -5.26
CA SER A 144 9.15 -32.73 -5.48
C SER A 144 10.37 -33.66 -5.56
N LYS A 145 11.00 -33.79 -6.72
CA LYS A 145 12.34 -34.38 -6.83
C LYS A 145 13.37 -33.27 -6.61
N SER A 146 14.19 -33.43 -5.57
CA SER A 146 15.34 -32.58 -5.26
C SER A 146 16.50 -32.95 -6.18
N ALA A 147 17.02 -31.98 -6.93
CA ALA A 147 18.28 -32.09 -7.65
C ALA A 147 19.23 -31.04 -7.06
N ARG A 148 20.24 -31.51 -6.32
CA ARG A 148 21.36 -30.71 -5.82
C ARG A 148 22.51 -30.86 -6.83
N SER A 149 23.02 -29.74 -7.32
CA SER A 149 24.36 -29.66 -7.93
C SER A 149 25.38 -29.25 -6.86
#